data_AF-A0A164DYB5-F1
#
_entry.id   AF-A0A164DYB5-F1
#
_cell.length_a   1.000
_cell.length_b   1.000
_cell.length_c   1.000
_cell.angle_alpha   90.00
_cell.angle_beta   90.00
_cell.angle_gamma   90.00
#
_symmetry.space_group_name_H-M   'P 1'
#
loop_
_entity.id
_entity.type
_entity.pdbx_description
1 polymer ?
#
loop_
_entity_poly.entity_id
_entity_poly.type
_entity_poly.pdbx_seq_one_letter_code
_entity_poly.pdbx_strand_id
1 'polypeptide(L)'
;GVQNNCDATCSDDEELRRKRYNTDVVYGDLSSIQRDILLSRFFSDRDITCNREAGAVVVDEVDSMLLDKGENILYLSHKIPEMDDLVQVFVEIWHTVHDPSVAA
;
A
#
# COMPACT_ATOMS: atom_id res chain seq x y z
N GLY A 1 -28.14 -0.32 -1.63
CA GLY A 1 -27.07 0.27 -0.82
C GLY A 1 -26.16 1.07 -1.72
N VAL A 2 -25.58 2.17 -1.21
CA VAL A 2 -24.57 2.94 -1.95
C VAL A 2 -23.31 2.07 -2.08
N GLN A 3 -22.76 1.94 -3.28
CA GLN A 3 -21.52 1.20 -3.52
C GLN A 3 -20.33 2.05 -3.03
N ASN A 4 -19.41 1.47 -2.26
CA ASN A 4 -18.22 2.15 -1.73
C ASN A 4 -16.97 1.26 -1.79
N ASN A 5 -15.79 1.83 -1.86
CA ASN A 5 -14.53 1.08 -1.94
C ASN A 5 -13.97 0.69 -0.55
N CYS A 6 -14.79 0.68 0.50
CA CYS A 6 -14.37 0.28 1.85
C CYS A 6 -15.26 -0.81 2.46
N ASP A 7 -16.08 -1.48 1.66
CA ASP A 7 -16.90 -2.62 2.10
C ASP A 7 -16.13 -3.94 2.00
N ALA A 8 -16.65 -4.96 2.70
CA ALA A 8 -16.05 -6.29 2.72
C ALA A 8 -15.96 -6.93 1.32
N THR A 9 -16.90 -6.61 0.41
CA THR A 9 -16.87 -7.17 -0.94
C THR A 9 -15.70 -6.65 -1.77
N CYS A 10 -15.28 -5.40 -1.55
CA CYS A 10 -14.12 -4.81 -2.21
C CYS A 10 -12.79 -5.07 -1.51
N SER A 11 -12.78 -5.68 -0.33
CA SER A 11 -11.54 -6.11 0.33
C SER A 11 -10.95 -7.35 -0.35
N ASP A 12 -11.80 -8.26 -0.80
CA ASP A 12 -11.40 -9.57 -1.33
C ASP A 12 -11.44 -9.65 -2.87
N ASP A 13 -12.06 -8.69 -3.55
CA ASP A 13 -12.21 -8.67 -5.01
C ASP A 13 -11.66 -7.37 -5.63
N GLU A 14 -10.41 -7.43 -6.11
CA GLU A 14 -9.76 -6.32 -6.81
C GLU A 14 -10.41 -5.99 -8.16
N GLU A 15 -11.07 -6.94 -8.83
CA GLU A 15 -11.72 -6.69 -10.12
C GLU A 15 -13.01 -5.88 -9.91
N LEU A 16 -13.80 -6.24 -8.90
CA LEU A 16 -14.95 -5.46 -8.48
C LEU A 16 -14.53 -4.06 -8.03
N ARG A 17 -13.42 -3.97 -7.29
CA ARG A 17 -12.85 -2.69 -6.83
C ARG A 17 -12.45 -1.79 -8.00
N ARG A 18 -11.79 -2.32 -9.02
CA ARG A 18 -11.50 -1.62 -10.29
C ARG A 18 -12.77 -1.13 -10.98
N LYS A 19 -13.80 -1.98 -11.08
CA LYS A 19 -15.08 -1.61 -11.71
C LYS A 19 -15.74 -0.43 -11.00
N ARG A 20 -15.60 -0.31 -9.68
CA ARG A 20 -16.17 0.81 -8.91
C ARG A 20 -15.45 2.14 -9.15
N TYR A 21 -14.19 2.15 -9.58
CA TYR A 21 -13.53 3.39 -10.01
C TYR A 21 -14.12 3.99 -11.30
N ASN A 22 -14.93 3.23 -12.05
CA ASN A 22 -15.63 3.70 -13.26
C ASN A 22 -16.97 4.42 -12.97
N THR A 23 -17.37 4.58 -11.70
CA THR A 23 -18.58 5.35 -11.36
C THR A 23 -18.31 6.85 -11.37
N ASP A 24 -19.37 7.68 -11.45
CA ASP A 24 -19.21 9.14 -11.39
C ASP A 24 -18.63 9.61 -10.06
N VAL A 25 -19.08 8.99 -8.97
CA VAL A 25 -18.65 9.27 -7.60
C VAL A 25 -18.14 7.98 -6.94
N VAL A 26 -16.96 8.07 -6.35
CA VAL A 26 -16.34 6.96 -5.60
C VAL A 26 -16.37 7.33 -4.12
N TYR A 27 -17.10 6.55 -3.33
CA TYR A 27 -17.10 6.64 -1.88
C TYR A 27 -16.08 5.68 -1.30
N GLY A 28 -15.44 6.03 -0.18
CA GLY A 28 -14.51 5.14 0.53
C GLY A 28 -13.89 5.84 1.72
N ASP A 29 -13.25 5.06 2.60
CA ASP A 29 -12.40 5.62 3.63
C ASP A 29 -11.02 6.02 3.08
N LEU A 30 -10.31 6.84 3.87
CA LEU A 30 -9.00 7.37 3.50
C LEU A 30 -7.98 6.26 3.19
N SER A 31 -7.88 5.26 4.07
CA SER A 31 -6.90 4.17 3.94
C SER A 31 -7.11 3.33 2.69
N SER A 32 -8.36 3.08 2.33
CA SER A 32 -8.77 2.32 1.16
C SER A 32 -8.39 3.03 -0.12
N ILE A 33 -8.65 4.35 -0.20
CA ILE A 33 -8.29 5.16 -1.36
C ILE A 33 -6.77 5.31 -1.47
N GLN A 34 -6.08 5.59 -0.36
CA GLN A 34 -4.61 5.68 -0.34
C GLN A 34 -3.96 4.36 -0.77
N ARG A 35 -4.46 3.22 -0.30
CA ARG A 35 -3.99 1.89 -0.70
C ARG A 35 -4.11 1.71 -2.21
N ASP A 36 -5.25 2.06 -2.80
CA ASP A 36 -5.50 1.89 -4.23
C ASP A 36 -4.60 2.75 -5.09
N ILE A 37 -4.36 4.00 -4.67
CA ILE A 37 -3.42 4.92 -5.32
C ILE A 37 -2.00 4.32 -5.27
N LEU A 38 -1.56 3.86 -4.11
CA LEU A 38 -0.22 3.26 -3.96
C LEU A 38 -0.08 1.99 -4.80
N LEU A 39 -1.08 1.10 -4.79
CA LEU A 39 -1.09 -0.11 -5.61
C LEU A 39 -1.03 0.23 -7.11
N SER A 40 -1.85 1.16 -7.58
CA SER A 40 -1.88 1.53 -9.00
C SER A 40 -0.58 2.21 -9.46
N ARG A 41 0.05 3.00 -8.59
CA ARG A 41 1.25 3.76 -8.92
C ARG A 41 2.53 2.93 -8.90
N PHE A 42 2.64 1.99 -7.96
CA PHE A 42 3.88 1.22 -7.73
C PHE A 42 3.81 -0.23 -8.22
N PHE A 43 2.62 -0.77 -8.49
CA PHE A 43 2.41 -2.12 -9.03
C PHE A 43 1.60 -2.01 -10.33
N SER A 44 2.33 -1.83 -11.44
CA SER A 44 1.74 -1.54 -12.76
C SER A 44 0.77 -2.62 -13.28
N ASP A 45 0.85 -3.84 -12.76
CA ASP A 45 -0.03 -4.96 -13.08
C ASP A 45 -1.39 -4.90 -12.36
N ARG A 46 -1.50 -4.11 -11.28
CA ARG A 46 -2.72 -4.02 -10.46
C ARG A 46 -3.74 -3.03 -11.01
N ASP A 47 -3.27 -1.84 -11.40
CA ASP A 47 -4.04 -0.66 -11.87
C ASP A 47 -5.45 -0.55 -11.23
N ILE A 48 -5.51 -0.46 -9.89
CA ILE A 48 -6.76 -0.49 -9.14
C ILE A 48 -7.64 0.73 -9.44
N THR A 49 -7.02 1.90 -9.58
CA THR A 49 -7.72 3.17 -9.85
C THR A 49 -8.10 3.36 -11.33
N CYS A 50 -7.69 2.45 -12.22
CA CYS A 50 -7.93 2.54 -13.67
C CYS A 50 -7.44 3.87 -14.27
N ASN A 51 -6.32 4.40 -13.76
CA ASN A 51 -5.79 5.74 -14.10
C ASN A 51 -6.80 6.89 -13.93
N ARG A 52 -7.79 6.75 -13.04
CA ARG A 52 -8.76 7.82 -12.75
C ARG A 52 -8.06 9.00 -12.09
N GLU A 53 -8.21 10.18 -12.68
CA GLU A 53 -7.88 11.45 -12.02
C GLU A 53 -9.12 12.05 -11.35
N ALA A 54 -8.98 12.46 -10.09
CA ALA A 54 -10.08 13.08 -9.36
C ALA A 54 -10.21 14.56 -9.77
N GLY A 55 -11.31 14.93 -10.44
CA GLY A 55 -11.63 16.33 -10.72
C GLY A 55 -12.02 17.13 -9.46
N ALA A 56 -12.57 16.45 -8.45
CA ALA A 56 -12.87 17.00 -7.13
C ALA A 56 -12.77 15.91 -6.07
N VAL A 57 -12.39 16.30 -4.85
CA VAL A 57 -12.33 15.41 -3.68
C VAL A 57 -13.05 16.11 -2.52
N VAL A 58 -14.01 15.42 -1.93
CA VAL A 58 -14.70 15.86 -0.71
C VAL A 58 -14.21 14.98 0.43
N VAL A 59 -13.71 15.60 1.48
CA VAL A 59 -13.19 14.91 2.67
C VAL A 59 -14.14 15.20 3.81
N ASP A 60 -14.73 14.15 4.36
CA ASP A 60 -15.50 14.21 5.59
C ASP A 60 -14.57 14.04 6.81
N GLU A 61 -14.94 14.61 7.95
CA GLU A 61 -14.17 14.53 9.21
C GLU A 61 -12.67 14.92 9.05
N VAL A 62 -12.43 16.08 8.45
CA VAL A 62 -11.07 16.55 8.10
C VAL A 62 -10.19 16.80 9.33
N ASP A 63 -10.79 17.10 10.48
CA ASP A 63 -10.09 17.28 11.76
C ASP A 63 -9.49 15.95 12.25
N SER A 64 -10.24 14.85 12.17
CA SER A 64 -9.77 13.50 12.49
C SER A 64 -8.60 13.08 11.59
N MET A 65 -8.62 13.51 10.32
CA MET A 65 -7.53 13.22 9.39
C MET A 65 -6.25 14.01 9.69
N LEU A 66 -6.36 15.26 10.12
CA LEU A 66 -5.21 16.15 10.29
C LEU A 66 -4.65 16.13 11.71
N LEU A 67 -5.49 15.96 12.73
CA LEU A 67 -5.10 16.02 14.13
C LEU A 67 -4.90 14.62 14.73
N ASP A 68 -5.87 13.72 14.53
CA ASP A 68 -5.82 12.39 15.17
C ASP A 68 -5.01 11.38 14.35
N LYS A 69 -5.09 11.49 13.02
CA LYS A 69 -4.44 10.58 12.08
C LYS A 69 -3.42 11.25 11.17
N GLY A 70 -3.09 12.52 11.40
CA GLY A 70 -2.19 13.30 10.55
C GLY A 70 -0.79 12.70 10.44
N GLU A 71 -0.32 12.04 11.51
CA GLU A 71 0.99 11.40 11.58
C GLU A 71 0.97 9.93 11.14
N ASN A 72 -0.20 9.35 10.82
CA ASN A 72 -0.29 7.95 10.41
C ASN A 72 0.06 7.79 8.94
N ILE A 73 1.16 7.07 8.68
CA ILE A 73 1.59 6.72 7.31
C ILE A 73 1.03 5.35 6.94
N LEU A 74 0.26 5.30 5.84
CA LEU A 74 -0.12 4.03 5.24
C LEU A 74 1.10 3.39 4.56
N TYR A 75 1.46 2.19 5.02
CA TYR A 75 2.58 1.42 4.48
C TYR A 75 2.09 0.14 3.80
N LEU A 76 2.45 -0.05 2.52
CA LEU A 76 2.21 -1.30 1.80
C LEU A 76 3.29 -2.33 2.15
N SER A 77 3.11 -3.04 3.26
CA SER A 77 3.99 -4.14 3.61
C SER A 77 3.67 -5.40 2.80
N HIS A 78 4.69 -6.02 2.23
CA HIS A 78 4.63 -7.37 1.68
C HIS A 78 5.79 -8.18 2.24
N LYS A 79 5.56 -9.46 2.53
CA LYS A 79 6.66 -10.36 2.88
C LYS A 79 7.38 -10.74 1.59
N ILE A 80 8.70 -10.59 1.57
CA ILE A 80 9.57 -11.07 0.49
C ILE A 80 10.30 -12.27 1.07
N PRO A 81 9.86 -13.52 0.82
CA PRO A 81 10.47 -14.71 1.43
C PRO A 81 11.98 -14.81 1.18
N GLU A 82 12.44 -14.38 0.01
CA GLU A 82 13.85 -14.37 -0.40
C GLU A 82 14.71 -13.45 0.48
N MET A 83 14.09 -12.47 1.15
CA MET A 83 14.81 -11.64 2.10
C MET A 83 15.19 -12.37 3.38
N ASP A 84 14.43 -13.41 3.77
CA ASP A 84 14.77 -14.23 4.94
C ASP A 84 16.11 -14.96 4.71
N ASP A 85 16.37 -15.43 3.48
CA ASP A 85 17.62 -16.10 3.10
C ASP A 85 18.82 -15.15 3.01
N LEU A 86 18.59 -13.90 2.58
CA LEU A 86 19.66 -12.90 2.45
C LEU A 86 20.27 -12.50 3.80
N VAL A 87 19.49 -12.62 4.88
CA VAL A 87 19.98 -12.40 6.25
C VAL A 87 21.15 -13.33 6.56
N GLN A 88 21.04 -14.61 6.20
CA GLN A 88 22.10 -15.60 6.43
C GLN A 88 23.37 -15.24 5.65
N VAL A 89 23.24 -14.80 4.40
CA VAL A 89 24.37 -14.33 3.58
C VAL A 89 25.05 -13.13 4.22
N PHE A 90 24.28 -12.15 4.73
CA PHE A 90 24.86 -10.99 5.41
C PHE A 90 25.60 -11.36 6.70
N VAL A 91 25.08 -12.34 7.45
CA VAL A 91 25.75 -12.87 8.65
C VAL A 91 27.11 -13.49 8.27
N GLU A 92 27.17 -14.27 7.20
CA GLU A 92 28.42 -14.90 6.74
C GLU A 92 29.45 -13.88 6.23
N ILE A 93 29.00 -12.87 5.47
CA ILE A 93 29.85 -11.76 5.04
C ILE A 93 30.41 -11.03 6.27
N TRP A 94 29.55 -10.71 7.24
CA TRP A 94 29.96 -10.03 8.47
C TRP A 94 31.05 -10.80 9.22
N HIS A 95 30.85 -12.11 9.40
CA HIS A 95 31.84 -12.98 10.04
C HIS A 95 33.16 -13.01 9.29
N THR A 96 33.12 -13.11 7.96
CA THR A 96 34.33 -13.17 7.12
C THR A 96 35.13 -11.87 7.19
N VAL A 97 34.46 -10.72 7.12
CA VAL A 97 35.12 -9.39 7.17
C VAL A 97 35.73 -9.11 8.55
N HIS A 98 35.10 -9.61 9.62
CA HIS A 98 35.57 -9.41 10.99
C HIS A 98 36.39 -10.59 11.51
N ASP A 99 36.77 -11.53 10.64
CA ASP A 99 37.62 -12.64 11.03
C ASP A 99 39.03 -12.10 11.32
N PRO A 100 39.53 -12.21 12.56
CA PRO A 100 40.83 -11.69 12.95
C PRO A 100 42.00 -12.41 12.25
N SER A 101 41.77 -13.57 11.61
CA SER A 101 42.77 -14.28 10.82
C SER A 101 42.98 -13.69 9.42
N VAL A 102 42.05 -12.87 8.93
CA VAL A 102 42.10 -12.23 7.60
C VAL A 102 42.75 -10.83 7.69
N ALA A 103 42.89 -10.28 8.90
CA ALA A 103 43.48 -8.97 9.17
C ALA A 103 45.00 -8.98 9.44
N ALA A 104 45.68 -10.13 9.26
CA ALA A 104 47.12 -10.32 9.43
C ALA A 104 47.83 -10.42 8.07
#